data_AF-A0A958J475-F1
#
_entry.id   AF-A0A958J475-F1
#
_cell.length_a   1.000
_cell.length_b   1.000
_cell.length_c   1.000
_cell.angle_alpha   90.00
_cell.angle_beta   90.00
_cell.angle_gamma   90.00
#
_symmetry.space_group_name_H-M   'P 1'
#
loop_
_entity.id
_entity.type
_entity.pdbx_description
1 polymer ?
#
loop_
_entity_poly.entity_id
_entity_poly.type
_entity_poly.pdbx_seq_one_letter_code
_entity_poly.pdbx_strand_id
1 'polypeptide(L)' 'MNRIDRLLAISTRIDHLENAAEWISRETVHSDSAVSQTSTLISVLADEIRERVFELAKEVEEILDFERLQ' A
#
# COMPACT_ATOMS: atom_id res chain seq x y z
N MET A 1 3.37 11.65 17.64
CA MET A 1 2.59 11.42 16.41
C MET A 1 1.31 10.73 16.77
N ASN A 2 0.17 11.25 16.34
CA ASN A 2 -1.12 10.60 16.50
C ASN A 2 -1.15 9.30 15.69
N ARG A 3 -1.97 8.33 16.09
CA ARG A 3 -2.18 7.05 15.37
C ARG A 3 -2.68 7.30 13.93
N ILE A 4 -3.52 8.31 13.73
CA ILE A 4 -3.98 8.75 12.41
C ILE A 4 -2.79 9.23 11.56
N ASP A 5 -1.89 10.03 12.12
CA ASP A 5 -0.69 10.50 11.40
C ASP A 5 0.20 9.32 10.95
N ARG A 6 0.25 8.24 11.74
CA ARG A 6 0.99 7.02 11.37
C ARG A 6 0.35 6.29 10.20
N LEU A 7 -0.99 6.20 10.16
CA LEU A 7 -1.72 5.60 9.04
C LEU A 7 -1.57 6.42 7.77
N LEU A 8 -1.68 7.75 7.87
CA LEU A 8 -1.42 8.66 6.75
C LEU A 8 0.01 8.49 6.22
N ALA A 9 1.00 8.41 7.12
CA ALA A 9 2.38 8.18 6.72
C ALA A 9 2.58 6.83 6.00
N ILE A 10 1.88 5.77 6.42
CA ILE A 10 1.90 4.48 5.72
C ILE A 10 1.28 4.62 4.34
N SER A 11 0.10 5.23 4.23
CA SER A 11 -0.57 5.47 2.94
C SER A 11 0.33 6.21 1.96
N THR A 12 0.95 7.33 2.39
CA THR A 12 1.87 8.10 1.56
C THR A 12 3.07 7.27 1.09
N ARG A 13 3.57 6.35 1.92
CA ARG A 13 4.68 5.46 1.53
C ARG A 13 4.26 4.44 0.47
N ILE A 14 3.03 3.93 0.55
CA ILE A 14 2.47 3.04 -0.47
C ILE A 14 2.34 3.80 -1.80
N ASP A 15 1.81 5.03 -1.77
CA ASP A 15 1.70 5.86 -2.98
C ASP A 15 3.08 6.15 -3.60
N HIS A 16 4.11 6.36 -2.78
CA HIS A 16 5.47 6.51 -3.28
C HIS A 16 6.01 5.22 -3.94
N LEU A 17 5.67 4.04 -3.42
CA LEU A 17 6.08 2.77 -4.00
C LEU A 17 5.45 2.56 -5.37
N GLU A 18 4.16 2.87 -5.53
CA GLU A 18 3.48 2.78 -6.81
C GLU A 18 4.05 3.74 -7.84
N ASN A 19 4.27 5.00 -7.47
CA ASN A 19 4.85 5.98 -8.36
C ASN A 19 6.26 5.57 -8.80
N ALA A 20 7.06 5.01 -7.89
CA ALA A 20 8.38 4.49 -8.22
C ALA A 20 8.30 3.28 -9.15
N ALA A 21 7.39 2.35 -8.90
CA ALA A 21 7.17 1.18 -9.76
C ALA A 21 6.72 1.60 -11.16
N GLU A 22 5.75 2.52 -11.26
CA GLU A 22 5.28 3.04 -12.55
C GLU A 22 6.41 3.72 -13.33
N TRP A 23 7.23 4.53 -12.65
CA TRP A 23 8.40 5.14 -13.26
C TRP A 23 9.40 4.09 -13.76
N ILE A 24 9.77 3.10 -12.94
CA ILE A 24 10.68 2.02 -13.34
C ILE A 24 10.14 1.27 -14.56
N SER A 25 8.85 0.93 -14.56
CA SER A 25 8.22 0.19 -15.66
C SER A 25 8.33 0.97 -16.96
N ARG A 26 8.00 2.27 -16.95
CA ARG A 26 8.10 3.15 -18.12
C ARG A 26 9.52 3.24 -18.68
N GLU A 27 10.51 3.40 -17.80
CA GLU A 27 11.91 3.56 -18.24
C GLU A 27 12.54 2.25 -18.74
N THR A 28 12.04 1.10 -18.29
CA THR A 28 12.70 -0.19 -18.53
C THR A 28 11.98 -1.14 -19.49
N VAL A 29 10.75 -0.83 -19.90
CA VAL A 29 9.91 -1.69 -20.75
C VAL A 29 10.58 -2.18 -22.05
N HIS A 30 11.51 -1.41 -22.61
CA HIS A 30 12.22 -1.75 -23.85
C HIS A 30 13.72 -2.04 -23.66
N SER A 31 14.25 -1.86 -22.44
CA SER A 31 15.68 -2.02 -22.16
C SER A 31 15.99 -3.23 -21.27
N ASP A 32 15.08 -3.56 -20.35
CA ASP A 32 15.26 -4.66 -19.38
C ASP A 32 13.91 -5.22 -18.95
N SER A 33 13.57 -6.40 -19.48
CA SER A 33 12.31 -7.08 -19.17
C SER A 33 12.23 -7.57 -17.73
N ALA A 34 13.34 -7.92 -17.09
CA ALA A 34 13.36 -8.39 -15.71
C ALA A 34 13.07 -7.23 -14.75
N VAL A 35 13.67 -6.07 -14.99
CA VAL A 35 13.39 -4.86 -14.19
C VAL A 35 11.95 -4.39 -14.40
N SER A 36 11.46 -4.37 -15.64
CA SER A 36 10.08 -4.00 -15.95
C SER A 36 9.06 -4.94 -15.28
N GLN A 37 9.28 -6.26 -15.33
CA GLN A 37 8.43 -7.23 -14.62
C GLN A 37 8.51 -7.07 -13.10
N THR A 38 9.68 -6.75 -12.56
CA THR A 38 9.85 -6.48 -11.13
C THR A 38 9.05 -5.25 -10.71
N SER A 39 9.02 -4.19 -11.52
CA SER A 39 8.16 -3.04 -11.22
C SER A 39 6.67 -3.39 -11.21
N THR A 40 6.20 -4.23 -12.13
CA THR A 40 4.82 -4.73 -12.11
C THR A 40 4.52 -5.47 -10.81
N LEU A 41 5.44 -6.32 -10.33
CA LEU A 41 5.29 -7.00 -9.05
C LEU A 41 5.21 -6.01 -7.88
N ILE A 42 6.04 -4.97 -7.86
CA ILE A 42 6.00 -3.93 -6.83
C ILE A 42 4.63 -3.23 -6.80
N SER A 43 4.06 -2.90 -7.97
CA SER A 43 2.72 -2.31 -8.06
C SER A 43 1.65 -3.22 -7.45
N VAL A 44 1.65 -4.52 -7.81
CA VAL A 44 0.70 -5.49 -7.24
C VAL A 44 0.84 -5.59 -5.72
N LEU A 45 2.09 -5.67 -5.22
CA LEU A 45 2.34 -5.73 -3.77
C LEU A 45 1.91 -4.46 -3.05
N ALA A 46 2.04 -3.28 -3.68
CA ALA A 46 1.59 -2.03 -3.10
C ALA A 46 0.06 -2.01 -2.92
N ASP A 47 -0.68 -2.51 -3.91
CA ASP A 47 -2.13 -2.68 -3.85
C ASP A 47 -2.54 -3.67 -2.75
N GLU A 48 -1.92 -4.85 -2.70
CA GLU A 48 -2.19 -5.85 -1.67
C GLU A 48 -1.93 -5.31 -0.25
N ILE A 49 -0.83 -4.58 -0.06
CA ILE A 49 -0.51 -3.96 1.23
C ILE A 49 -1.57 -2.91 1.60
N ARG A 50 -2.03 -2.10 0.64
CA ARG A 50 -3.08 -1.10 0.87
C ARG A 50 -4.38 -1.75 1.33
N GLU A 51 -4.81 -2.80 0.63
CA GLU A 51 -5.99 -3.58 0.98
C GLU A 51 -5.87 -4.16 2.38
N ARG A 52 -4.74 -4.80 2.70
CA ARG A 52 -4.54 -5.43 4.02
C ARG A 52 -4.52 -4.41 5.16
N VAL A 53 -3.97 -3.22 4.93
CA VAL A 53 -4.01 -2.12 5.92
C VAL A 53 -5.44 -1.64 6.14
N PHE A 54 -6.23 -1.53 5.07
CA PHE A 54 -7.63 -1.14 5.16
C PHE A 54 -8.47 -2.17 5.92
N GLU A 55 -8.30 -3.46 5.61
CA GLU A 55 -8.96 -4.55 6.32
C GLU A 55 -8.64 -4.53 7.82
N LEU A 56 -7.36 -4.37 8.19
CA LEU A 56 -6.95 -4.28 9.59
C LEU A 56 -7.55 -3.06 10.30
N ALA A 57 -7.65 -1.92 9.63
CA ALA A 57 -8.29 -0.74 10.19
C ALA A 57 -9.77 -1.00 10.47
N LYS A 58 -10.46 -1.65 9.53
CA LYS A 58 -11.86 -2.02 9.66
C LYS A 58 -12.10 -3.05 10.77
N GLU A 59 -11.27 -4.09 10.87
CA GLU A 59 -11.34 -5.09 11.95
C GLU A 59 -11.20 -4.43 13.33
N VAL A 60 -10.31 -3.44 13.46
CA VAL A 60 -10.13 -2.68 14.71
C VAL A 60 -11.36 -1.82 15.01
N GLU A 61 -11.95 -1.16 14.01
CA GLU A 61 -13.20 -0.39 14.19
C GLU A 61 -14.35 -1.28 14.67
N GLU A 62 -14.51 -2.46 14.06
CA GLU A 62 -15.55 -3.42 14.45
C GLU A 62 -15.38 -3.92 15.90
N ILE A 63 -14.14 -4.19 16.34
CA ILE A 63 -13.85 -4.57 17.73
C ILE A 63 -14.21 -3.43 18.70
N LEU A 64 -13.82 -2.20 18.37
CA LEU A 64 -14.08 -1.03 19.23
C LEU A 64 -15.59 -0.73 19.35
N ASP A 65 -16.34 -0.89 18.27
CA ASP A 65 -17.79 -0.69 18.29
C ASP A 65 -18.51 -1.80 19.05
N PHE A 66 -18.03 -3.05 18.97
CA PHE A 66 -18.52 -4.14 19.80
C PHE A 66 -18.29 -3.87 21.30
N GLU A 67 -17.10 -3.42 21.68
CA GLU A 67 -16.77 -3.05 23.07
C GLU A 67 -17.62 -1.89 23.61
N ARG A 68 -18.08 -0.97 22.76
CA ARG A 68 -18.96 0.14 23.15
C ARG A 68 -20.42 -0.27 23.41
N LEU A 69 -20.84 -1.42 22.87
CA LEU A 69 -22.19 -1.95 23.01
C LEU A 69 -22.35 -2.88 24.23
N GLN A 70 -21.25 -3.25 24.88
CA GLN A 70 -21.22 -4.04 26.13
C GLN A 70 -21.17 -3.13 27.36
#